data_AF-A0A4P5SZJ4-F1
#
_entry.id   AF-A0A4P5SZJ4-F1
#
_cell.length_a   1.000
_cell.length_b   1.000
_cell.length_c   1.000
_cell.angle_alpha   90.00
_cell.angle_beta   90.00
_cell.angle_gamma   90.00
#
_symmetry.space_group_name_H-M   'P 1'
#
loop_
_entity.id
_entity.type
_entity.pdbx_description
1 polymer ?
#
loop_
_entity_poly.entity_id
_entity_poly.type
_entity_poly.pdbx_seq_one_letter_code
_entity_poly.pdbx_strand_id
1 'polypeptide(L)' 'MDEILGAVTEVPWSARAPQKWLFSALAVVLTVAIMGAAIVAIGKGEGSVVPYLMLVVGPVLGVFYFWYFALKKW' A
#
# COMPACT_ATOMS: atom_id res chain seq x y z
N MET A 1 6.64 -30.92 22.04
CA MET A 1 7.77 -30.71 21.11
C MET A 1 7.31 -30.18 19.75
N ASP A 2 6.00 -30.26 19.44
CA ASP A 2 5.40 -29.70 18.22
C ASP A 2 5.19 -28.17 18.29
N GLU A 3 5.14 -27.59 19.49
CA GLU A 3 4.92 -26.15 19.70
C GLU A 3 6.14 -25.30 19.33
N ILE A 4 7.35 -25.88 19.33
CA ILE A 4 8.61 -25.19 19.01
C ILE A 4 8.90 -25.20 17.50
N LEU A 5 8.27 -26.10 16.73
CA LEU A 5 8.39 -26.17 15.27
C LEU A 5 7.47 -25.17 14.53
N GLY A 6 6.49 -24.57 15.21
CA GLY A 6 5.59 -23.57 14.64
C GLY A 6 6.22 -22.19 14.42
N ALA A 7 7.45 -21.98 14.90
CA ALA A 7 8.23 -20.76 14.71
C ALA A 7 9.14 -20.82 13.47
N VAL A 8 8.84 -21.66 12.48
CA VAL A 8 9.32 -21.42 11.12
C VAL A 8 8.72 -20.08 10.72
N THR A 9 9.56 -19.08 10.52
CA THR A 9 9.21 -17.77 9.99
C THR A 9 8.71 -17.96 8.55
N GLU A 10 7.49 -18.48 8.41
CA GLU A 10 6.87 -18.65 7.11
C GLU A 10 6.58 -17.27 6.55
N VAL A 11 7.18 -16.97 5.40
CA VAL A 11 6.86 -15.79 4.60
C VAL A 11 5.33 -15.71 4.49
N PRO A 12 4.68 -14.61 4.91
CA PRO A 12 3.24 -14.47 4.81
C PRO A 12 2.79 -14.70 3.36
N TRP A 13 1.64 -15.33 3.15
CA TRP A 13 1.17 -15.66 1.80
C TRP A 13 1.14 -14.45 0.86
N SER A 14 0.74 -13.28 1.35
CA SER A 14 0.69 -12.03 0.58
C SER A 14 2.09 -11.50 0.20
N ALA A 15 3.14 -11.96 0.86
CA ALA A 15 4.53 -11.63 0.59
C ALA A 15 5.27 -12.67 -0.26
N ARG A 16 4.62 -13.80 -0.60
CA ARG A 16 5.18 -14.82 -1.49
C ARG A 16 5.12 -14.31 -2.94
N ALA A 17 6.05 -14.78 -3.78
CA ALA A 17 5.97 -14.55 -5.21
C ALA A 17 4.97 -15.54 -5.84
N PRO A 18 4.13 -15.12 -6.82
CA PRO A 18 4.12 -13.82 -7.50
C PRO A 18 3.27 -12.73 -6.82
N GLN A 19 2.51 -13.07 -5.76
CA GLN A 19 1.52 -12.21 -5.12
C GLN A 19 2.11 -10.87 -4.67
N LYS A 20 3.33 -10.87 -4.13
CA LYS A 20 4.00 -9.65 -3.66
C LYS A 20 4.12 -8.58 -4.75
N TRP A 21 4.38 -8.98 -6.00
CA TRP A 21 4.55 -8.04 -7.11
C TRP A 21 3.21 -7.47 -7.55
N LEU A 22 2.16 -8.31 -7.56
CA LEU A 22 0.80 -7.88 -7.83
C LEU A 22 0.33 -6.85 -6.79
N PHE A 23 0.52 -7.14 -5.50
CA PHE A 23 0.12 -6.21 -4.43
C PHE A 23 0.95 -4.93 -4.42
N SER A 24 2.25 -5.01 -4.73
CA SER A 24 3.10 -3.82 -4.90
C SER A 24 2.60 -2.94 -6.06
N ALA A 25 2.27 -3.55 -7.20
CA ALA A 25 1.75 -2.83 -8.36
C ALA A 25 0.39 -2.18 -8.03
N LEU A 26 -0.51 -2.92 -7.38
CA LEU A 26 -1.80 -2.40 -6.94
C LEU A 26 -1.65 -1.24 -5.96
N ALA A 27 -0.71 -1.31 -5.02
CA ALA A 27 -0.45 -0.22 -4.08
C ALA A 27 -0.04 1.07 -4.82
N VAL A 28 0.84 0.97 -5.82
CA VAL A 28 1.26 2.11 -6.64
C VAL A 28 0.09 2.67 -7.45
N VAL A 29 -0.67 1.81 -8.13
CA VAL A 29 -1.81 2.22 -8.95
C VAL A 29 -2.87 2.92 -8.10
N LEU A 30 -3.21 2.37 -6.93
CA LEU A 30 -4.18 2.97 -6.02
C LEU A 30 -3.70 4.32 -5.48
N THR A 31 -2.41 4.44 -5.18
CA THR A 31 -1.82 5.70 -4.72
C THR A 31 -1.99 6.79 -5.78
N VAL A 32 -1.63 6.49 -7.03
CA VAL A 32 -1.79 7.43 -8.16
C VAL A 32 -3.26 7.78 -8.39
N ALA A 33 -4.16 6.78 -8.34
CA ALA A 33 -5.59 7.01 -8.51
C ALA A 33 -6.17 7.91 -7.41
N ILE A 34 -5.82 7.68 -6.15
CA ILE A 34 -6.26 8.49 -5.01
C ILE A 34 -5.75 9.93 -5.14
N MET A 35 -4.47 10.11 -5.48
CA MET A 35 -3.90 11.45 -5.70
C MET A 35 -4.57 12.17 -6.88
N GLY A 36 -4.82 11.47 -7.99
CA GLY A 36 -5.52 12.03 -9.14
C GLY A 36 -6.94 12.47 -8.78
N ALA A 37 -7.69 11.62 -8.07
CA ALA A 37 -9.03 11.96 -7.60
C ALA A 37 -9.03 13.17 -6.65
N ALA A 38 -8.05 13.25 -5.75
CA ALA A 38 -7.88 14.38 -4.84
C ALA A 38 -7.60 15.69 -5.58
N ILE A 39 -6.69 15.68 -6.56
CA ILE A 39 -6.38 16.86 -7.38
C ILE A 39 -7.62 17.34 -8.13
N VAL A 40 -8.40 16.43 -8.72
CA VAL A 40 -9.65 16.76 -9.41
C VAL A 40 -10.67 17.37 -8.45
N ALA A 41 -10.86 16.80 -7.26
CA ALA A 41 -11.78 17.32 -6.26
C ALA A 41 -11.40 18.74 -5.80
N ILE A 42 -10.10 18.97 -5.55
CA ILE A 42 -9.57 20.30 -5.19
C ILE A 42 -9.82 21.29 -6.33
N GLY A 43 -9.53 20.90 -7.58
CA GLY A 43 -9.74 21.76 -8.75
C GLY A 43 -11.21 22.16 -8.97
N LYS A 44 -12.16 21.32 -8.53
CA LYS A 44 -13.60 21.60 -8.55
C LYS A 44 -14.10 22.38 -7.33
N GLY A 45 -13.25 22.60 -6.32
CA GLY A 45 -13.66 23.18 -5.04
C GLY A 45 -14.54 22.25 -4.20
N GLU A 46 -14.51 20.94 -4.46
CA GLU A 46 -15.31 19.92 -3.78
C GLU A 46 -14.51 19.25 -2.66
N GLY A 47 -15.19 18.75 -1.61
CA GLY A 47 -14.58 17.85 -0.62
C GLY A 47 -13.83 18.51 0.56
N SER A 48 -13.75 19.84 0.62
CA SER A 48 -13.15 20.58 1.76
C SER A 48 -11.78 20.01 2.15
N VAL A 49 -11.58 19.56 3.39
CA VAL A 49 -10.30 19.04 3.91
C VAL A 49 -9.91 17.67 3.36
N VAL A 50 -10.89 16.85 2.94
CA VAL A 50 -10.66 15.43 2.63
C VAL A 50 -9.69 15.21 1.46
N PRO A 51 -9.82 15.90 0.31
CA PRO A 51 -8.86 15.79 -0.78
C PRO A 51 -7.42 16.16 -0.39
N TYR A 52 -7.23 17.14 0.48
CA TYR A 52 -5.89 17.51 0.97
C TYR A 52 -5.28 16.41 1.82
N LEU A 53 -6.09 15.78 2.69
CA LEU A 53 -5.64 14.60 3.45
C LEU A 53 -5.29 13.44 2.52
N MET A 54 -6.07 13.21 1.47
CA MET A 54 -5.77 12.19 0.46
C MET A 54 -4.42 12.44 -0.23
N LEU A 55 -4.09 13.70 -0.53
CA LEU A 55 -2.79 14.07 -1.12
C LEU A 55 -1.59 13.83 -0.21
N VAL A 56 -1.78 13.90 1.11
CA VAL A 56 -0.69 13.68 2.08
C VAL A 56 -0.61 12.21 2.48
N VAL A 57 -1.75 11.62 2.87
CA VAL A 57 -1.83 10.24 3.38
C VAL A 57 -1.66 9.22 2.25
N GLY A 58 -2.17 9.50 1.05
CA GLY A 58 -2.04 8.63 -0.12
C GLY A 58 -0.60 8.23 -0.41
N PRO A 59 0.34 9.18 -0.61
CA PRO A 59 1.76 8.90 -0.79
C PRO A 59 2.39 8.14 0.37
N VAL A 60 2.06 8.49 1.62
CA VAL A 60 2.62 7.84 2.81
C VAL A 60 2.25 6.36 2.83
N LEU A 61 0.97 6.05 2.63
CA LEU A 61 0.49 4.66 2.56
C LEU A 61 1.06 3.95 1.33
N GLY A 62 1.11 4.60 0.18
CA GLY A 62 1.67 4.05 -1.05
C GLY A 62 3.11 3.60 -0.89
N VAL A 63 3.97 4.48 -0.35
CA VAL A 63 5.37 4.18 -0.06
C VAL A 63 5.49 3.05 0.96
N PHE A 64 4.69 3.09 2.03
CA PHE A 64 4.70 2.05 3.06
C PHE A 64 4.34 0.68 2.48
N TYR A 65 3.25 0.57 1.73
CA TYR A 65 2.80 -0.70 1.16
C TYR A 65 3.73 -1.19 0.05
N PHE A 66 4.24 -0.29 -0.79
CA PHE A 66 5.26 -0.66 -1.77
C PHE A 66 6.51 -1.22 -1.09
N TRP A 67 7.01 -0.56 -0.05
CA TRP A 67 8.14 -1.07 0.73
C TRP A 67 7.83 -2.43 1.37
N TYR A 68 6.66 -2.56 2.00
CA TYR A 68 6.25 -3.78 2.69
C TYR A 68 6.16 -5.00 1.76
N PHE A 69 5.64 -4.84 0.53
CA PHE A 69 5.49 -5.95 -0.41
C PHE A 69 6.70 -6.14 -1.34
N ALA A 70 7.34 -5.06 -1.80
CA ALA A 70 8.42 -5.16 -2.78
C ALA A 70 9.80 -5.34 -2.14
N LEU A 71 10.08 -4.62 -1.04
CA LEU A 71 11.44 -4.42 -0.51
C LEU A 71 11.70 -5.12 0.83
N LYS A 72 10.68 -5.26 1.68
CA LYS A 72 10.82 -5.91 2.98
C LYS A 72 11.24 -7.37 2.78
N LYS A 73 12.36 -7.73 3.42
CA LYS A 73 12.84 -9.10 3.47
C LYS A 73 12.04 -9.85 4.54
N TRP A 74 11.47 -10.98 4.14
CA TRP A 74 10.71 -11.91 4.96
C TRP A 74 11.55 -13.14 5.25
#